data_AF-A0A0G1FTA7-F1
#
_entry.id   AF-A0A0G1FTA7-F1
#
_cell.length_a   1.000
_cell.length_b   1.000
_cell.length_c   1.000
_cell.angle_alpha   90.00
_cell.angle_beta   90.00
_cell.angle_gamma   90.00
#
_symmetry.space_group_name_H-M   'P 1'
#
loop_
_entity.id
_entity.type
_entity.pdbx_description
1 polymer ?
#
loop_
_entity_poly.entity_id
_entity_poly.type
_entity_poly.pdbx_seq_one_letter_code
_entity_poly.pdbx_strand_id
1 'polypeptide(L)'
;MQTLLKISLTAVGEYDKNKLSAQDKYTGKTVQTTGYIKNISNDITGKYYLSLNPNNDQYYFGTTIACYFNEKGDLTTLSNGQSVTVVGTMRDMSIGIIDMQDCQLVK
;
A
#
# COMPACT_ATOMS: atom_id res chain seq x y z
N MET A 1 3.92 -13.43 18.82
CA MET A 1 3.93 -11.98 18.55
C MET A 1 4.52 -11.77 17.17
N GLN A 2 3.72 -11.35 16.19
CA GLN A 2 4.23 -11.06 14.85
C GLN A 2 4.90 -9.68 14.89
N THR A 3 6.16 -9.59 14.48
CA THR A 3 6.93 -8.35 14.52
C THR A 3 6.40 -7.37 13.47
N LEU A 4 5.96 -6.17 13.92
CA LEU A 4 5.57 -5.08 13.03
C LEU A 4 6.83 -4.45 12.41
N LEU A 5 6.91 -4.43 11.08
CA LEU A 5 7.99 -3.75 10.37
C LEU A 5 7.54 -2.34 9.95
N LYS A 6 8.13 -1.30 10.54
CA LYS A 6 7.92 0.08 10.08
C LYS A 6 8.81 0.33 8.87
N ILE A 7 8.22 0.65 7.73
CA ILE A 7 8.92 0.98 6.49
C ILE A 7 8.43 2.35 5.99
N SER A 8 9.30 3.13 5.39
CA SER A 8 8.84 4.17 4.46
C SER A 8 8.49 3.52 3.12
N LEU A 9 7.89 4.27 2.19
CA LEU A 9 7.64 3.79 0.82
C LEU A 9 8.93 3.47 0.03
N THR A 10 10.10 3.46 0.66
CA THR A 10 11.32 2.84 0.11
C THR A 10 11.11 1.39 -0.31
N ALA A 11 10.14 0.68 0.26
CA ALA A 11 9.78 -0.66 -0.22
C ALA A 11 9.41 -0.66 -1.71
N VAL A 12 8.70 0.35 -2.22
CA VAL A 12 8.40 0.48 -3.65
C VAL A 12 9.68 0.51 -4.48
N GLY A 13 10.66 1.33 -4.07
CA GLY A 13 11.96 1.39 -4.75
C GLY A 13 12.77 0.09 -4.66
N GLU A 14 12.61 -0.68 -3.57
CA GLU A 14 13.22 -2.01 -3.46
C GLU A 14 12.57 -3.03 -4.42
N TYR A 15 11.25 -2.98 -4.59
CA TYR A 15 10.53 -3.79 -5.58
C TYR A 15 10.93 -3.43 -7.02
N ASP A 16 11.05 -2.14 -7.34
CA ASP A 16 11.51 -1.66 -8.65
C ASP A 16 12.95 -2.11 -8.94
N LYS A 17 13.82 -2.07 -7.94
CA LYS A 17 15.23 -2.45 -8.08
C LYS A 17 15.41 -3.97 -8.20
N ASN A 18 14.72 -4.74 -7.36
CA ASN A 18 14.81 -6.20 -7.34
C ASN A 18 13.56 -6.79 -6.65
N LYS A 19 12.54 -7.10 -7.45
CA LYS A 19 11.29 -7.74 -6.98
C LYS A 19 11.54 -8.96 -6.10
N LEU A 20 12.38 -9.90 -6.54
CA LEU A 20 12.57 -11.18 -5.85
C LEU A 20 13.15 -10.97 -4.44
N SER A 21 14.17 -10.12 -4.34
CA SER A 21 14.75 -9.78 -3.03
C SER A 21 13.77 -9.03 -2.13
N ALA A 22 12.93 -8.16 -2.69
CA ALA A 22 11.91 -7.45 -1.93
C ALA A 22 10.81 -8.40 -1.43
N GLN A 23 10.37 -9.36 -2.25
CA GLN A 23 9.40 -10.38 -1.85
C GLN A 23 9.91 -11.21 -0.66
N ASP A 24 11.14 -11.73 -0.73
CA ASP A 24 11.75 -12.48 0.38
C ASP A 24 11.79 -11.66 1.68
N LYS A 25 11.99 -10.34 1.54
CA LYS A 25 12.08 -9.43 2.68
C LYS A 25 10.72 -9.06 3.26
N TYR A 26 9.67 -8.92 2.46
CA TYR A 26 8.41 -8.29 2.90
C TYR A 26 7.18 -9.19 2.83
N THR A 27 7.09 -10.11 1.88
CA THR A 27 5.88 -10.92 1.68
C THR A 27 5.55 -11.72 2.95
N GLY A 28 4.27 -11.67 3.33
CA GLY A 28 3.75 -12.31 4.55
C GLY A 28 4.02 -11.55 5.84
N LYS A 29 4.73 -10.41 5.80
CA LYS A 29 4.97 -9.56 6.98
C LYS A 29 3.92 -8.46 7.09
N THR A 30 3.57 -8.15 8.34
CA THR A 30 2.79 -6.95 8.66
C THR A 30 3.70 -5.74 8.67
N VAL A 31 3.41 -4.78 7.78
CA VAL A 31 4.19 -3.56 7.62
C VAL A 31 3.33 -2.35 7.94
N GLN A 32 3.95 -1.31 8.50
CA GLN A 32 3.38 0.02 8.57
C GLN A 32 4.11 0.92 7.56
N THR A 33 3.39 1.61 6.69
CA THR A 33 3.95 2.49 5.66
C THR A 33 3.15 3.78 5.49
N THR A 34 3.82 4.83 5.01
CA THR A 34 3.22 6.15 4.75
C THR A 34 3.30 6.46 3.26
N GLY A 35 2.20 6.93 2.67
CA GLY A 35 2.11 7.24 1.25
C GLY A 35 1.06 8.28 0.90
N TYR A 36 1.07 8.69 -0.37
CA TYR A 36 0.11 9.65 -0.91
C TYR A 36 -0.97 8.92 -1.69
N ILE A 37 -2.23 9.24 -1.42
CA ILE A 37 -3.38 8.59 -2.05
C ILE A 37 -3.46 9.01 -3.53
N LYS A 38 -3.27 8.06 -4.44
CA LYS A 38 -3.55 8.22 -5.87
C LYS A 38 -5.00 7.96 -6.22
N ASN A 39 -5.59 6.94 -5.58
CA ASN A 39 -6.98 6.54 -5.83
C ASN A 39 -7.62 5.95 -4.57
N ILE A 40 -8.92 6.16 -4.43
CA ILE A 40 -9.78 5.58 -3.39
C ILE A 40 -10.95 4.92 -4.12
N SER A 41 -11.03 3.59 -4.11
CA SER A 41 -12.05 2.89 -4.89
C SER A 41 -12.33 1.49 -4.38
N ASN A 42 -13.17 0.76 -5.10
CA ASN A 42 -13.30 -0.69 -4.97
C ASN A 42 -12.81 -1.37 -6.25
N ASP A 43 -12.27 -2.57 -6.12
CA ASP A 43 -11.95 -3.40 -7.28
C ASP A 43 -13.23 -4.00 -7.91
N ILE A 44 -13.05 -4.78 -8.98
CA ILE A 44 -14.14 -5.45 -9.69
C ILE A 44 -14.88 -6.51 -8.84
N THR A 45 -14.29 -6.93 -7.72
CA THR A 45 -14.89 -7.87 -6.76
C THR A 45 -15.59 -7.16 -5.60
N GLY A 46 -15.52 -5.82 -5.57
CA GLY A 46 -16.11 -4.99 -4.52
C GLY A 46 -15.21 -4.75 -3.31
N LYS A 47 -13.94 -5.20 -3.33
CA LYS A 47 -13.01 -4.94 -2.22
C LYS A 47 -12.52 -3.51 -2.26
N TYR A 48 -12.63 -2.81 -1.12
CA TYR A 48 -12.19 -1.43 -1.00
C TYR A 48 -10.67 -1.36 -0.94
N TYR A 49 -10.08 -0.36 -1.59
CA TYR A 49 -8.63 -0.17 -1.54
C TYR A 49 -8.23 1.30 -1.67
N LEU A 50 -7.03 1.58 -1.15
CA LEU A 50 -6.26 2.79 -1.45
C LEU A 50 -5.11 2.42 -2.38
N SER A 51 -4.94 3.17 -3.47
CA SER A 51 -3.70 3.17 -4.25
C SER A 51 -2.76 4.23 -3.69
N LEU A 52 -1.57 3.84 -3.28
CA LEU A 52 -0.59 4.70 -2.62
C LEU A 52 0.66 4.89 -3.49
N ASN A 53 1.02 6.14 -3.71
CA ASN A 53 2.25 6.57 -4.38
C ASN A 53 3.35 6.93 -3.36
N PRO A 54 4.64 6.73 -3.72
CA PRO A 54 5.78 7.14 -2.89
C PRO A 54 5.93 8.66 -2.74
N ASN A 55 5.30 9.44 -3.62
CA ASN A 55 5.33 10.89 -3.60
C ASN A 55 3.95 11.46 -4.04
N ASN A 56 3.78 12.77 -3.88
CA ASN A 56 2.54 13.46 -4.24
C ASN A 56 2.46 13.87 -5.73
N ASP A 57 3.25 13.24 -6.61
CA ASP A 57 3.15 13.51 -8.04
C ASP A 57 1.93 12.80 -8.62
N GLN A 58 0.95 13.58 -9.06
CA GLN A 58 -0.26 13.10 -9.73
C GLN A 58 0.04 12.33 -11.03
N TYR A 59 1.20 12.56 -11.65
CA TYR A 59 1.65 11.88 -12.86
C TYR A 59 2.58 10.71 -12.60
N TYR A 60 2.75 10.29 -11.34
CA TYR A 60 3.56 9.14 -11.00
C TYR A 60 3.05 7.86 -11.70
N PHE A 61 3.96 7.27 -12.48
CA PHE A 61 3.73 6.09 -13.32
C PHE A 61 4.61 4.89 -12.92
N GLY A 62 5.17 4.90 -11.71
CA GLY A 62 5.96 3.78 -11.19
C GLY A 62 5.15 2.80 -10.35
N THR A 63 5.85 1.95 -9.60
CA THR A 63 5.24 0.95 -8.74
C THR A 63 4.42 1.57 -7.60
N THR A 64 3.24 1.03 -7.34
CA THR A 64 2.33 1.53 -6.30
C THR A 64 1.98 0.44 -5.29
N ILE A 65 1.44 0.83 -4.14
CA ILE A 65 0.82 -0.12 -3.20
C ILE A 65 -0.69 -0.05 -3.34
N ALA A 66 -1.35 -1.20 -3.52
CA ALA A 66 -2.78 -1.33 -3.34
C ALA A 66 -3.05 -1.89 -1.94
N CYS A 67 -3.55 -1.03 -1.04
CA CYS A 67 -3.88 -1.40 0.34
C CYS A 67 -5.37 -1.72 0.42
N TYR A 68 -5.73 -2.99 0.61
CA TYR A 68 -7.11 -3.46 0.65
C TYR A 68 -7.68 -3.44 2.07
N PHE A 69 -8.90 -2.93 2.21
CA PHE A 69 -9.61 -2.75 3.48
C PHE A 69 -10.88 -3.60 3.51
N ASN A 70 -11.19 -4.13 4.69
CA ASN A 70 -12.41 -4.92 4.92
C ASN A 70 -13.67 -4.04 5.09
N GLU A 71 -13.49 -2.77 5.50
CA GLU A 71 -14.58 -1.84 5.75
C GLU A 71 -14.37 -0.50 5.03
N LYS A 72 -15.48 0.10 4.57
CA LYS A 72 -15.49 1.37 3.85
C LYS A 72 -15.33 2.60 4.75
N GLY A 73 -15.72 2.51 6.02
CA GLY A 73 -16.03 3.66 6.89
C GLY A 73 -14.94 4.74 6.91
N ASP A 74 -13.74 4.39 7.37
CA ASP A 74 -12.65 5.36 7.50
C ASP A 74 -12.19 5.93 6.13
N LEU A 75 -12.38 5.20 5.04
CA LEU A 75 -11.96 5.61 3.69
C LEU A 75 -12.79 6.76 3.12
N THR A 76 -14.06 6.90 3.51
CA THR A 76 -14.95 7.95 2.95
C THR A 76 -14.59 9.37 3.37
N THR A 77 -13.69 9.51 4.34
CA THR A 77 -13.22 10.81 4.84
C THR A 77 -11.93 11.28 4.18
N LEU A 78 -11.31 10.42 3.35
CA LEU A 78 -10.02 10.66 2.73
C LEU A 78 -10.17 11.33 1.36
N SER A 79 -9.08 11.93 0.86
CA SER A 79 -9.03 12.55 -0.47
C SER A 79 -7.76 12.16 -1.22
N ASN A 80 -7.82 12.12 -2.55
CA ASN A 80 -6.62 11.97 -3.38
C ASN A 80 -5.62 13.10 -3.08
N GLY A 81 -4.32 12.77 -3.11
CA GLY A 81 -3.21 13.65 -2.74
C GLY A 81 -2.94 13.74 -1.23
N GLN A 82 -3.85 13.24 -0.38
CA GLN A 82 -3.62 13.18 1.06
C GLN A 82 -2.51 12.18 1.40
N SER A 83 -1.64 12.55 2.34
CA SER A 83 -0.69 11.62 2.95
C SER A 83 -1.36 10.82 4.06
N VAL A 84 -1.21 9.50 4.05
CA VAL A 84 -1.78 8.58 5.05
C VAL A 84 -0.74 7.57 5.49
N THR A 85 -0.85 7.12 6.74
CA THR A 85 -0.10 5.98 7.26
C THR A 85 -1.04 4.80 7.41
N VAL A 86 -0.65 3.65 6.86
CA VAL A 86 -1.42 2.40 6.88
C VAL A 86 -0.59 1.29 7.48
N VAL A 87 -1.27 0.30 8.08
CA VAL A 87 -0.68 -0.97 8.50
C VAL A 87 -1.45 -2.11 7.86
N GLY A 88 -0.78 -3.22 7.53
CA GLY A 88 -1.37 -4.35 6.80
C GLY A 88 -0.32 -5.37 6.37
N THR A 89 -0.74 -6.46 5.75
CA THR A 89 0.14 -7.58 5.38
C THR A 89 0.57 -7.48 3.91
N MET A 90 1.88 -7.41 3.66
CA MET A 90 2.42 -7.37 2.30
C MET A 90 2.25 -8.72 1.60
N ARG A 91 1.81 -8.66 0.35
CA ARG A 91 1.67 -9.81 -0.56
C ARG A 91 2.64 -9.66 -1.73
N ASP A 92 2.31 -10.26 -2.87
CA ASP A 92 3.12 -10.19 -4.07
C ASP A 92 2.89 -8.85 -4.82
N MET A 93 3.82 -8.51 -5.69
CA MET A 93 3.69 -7.49 -6.71
C MET A 93 3.30 -8.09 -8.06
N SER A 94 2.29 -7.53 -8.71
CA SER A 94 1.90 -7.86 -10.09
C SER A 94 1.69 -6.58 -10.90
N ILE A 95 2.27 -6.52 -12.10
CA ILE A 95 2.12 -5.38 -13.05
C ILE A 95 2.38 -4.01 -12.36
N GLY A 96 3.45 -3.91 -11.57
CA GLY A 96 3.82 -2.67 -10.85
C GLY A 96 2.88 -2.29 -9.71
N ILE A 97 2.05 -3.22 -9.22
CA ILE A 97 1.18 -3.00 -8.05
C ILE A 97 1.56 -4.01 -6.99
N ILE A 98 1.99 -3.53 -5.83
CA ILE A 98 2.27 -4.34 -4.67
C ILE A 98 0.97 -4.46 -3.86
N ASP A 99 0.51 -5.69 -3.67
CA ASP A 99 -0.70 -5.93 -2.89
C ASP A 99 -0.41 -5.92 -1.40
N MET A 100 -1.26 -5.22 -0.65
CA MET A 100 -1.25 -5.21 0.80
C MET A 100 -2.67 -5.48 1.30
N GLN A 101 -2.81 -6.47 2.17
CA GLN A 101 -4.12 -6.98 2.63
C GLN A 101 -4.36 -6.64 4.09
N ASP A 102 -5.62 -6.69 4.51
CA ASP A 102 -6.07 -6.44 5.88
C ASP A 102 -5.60 -5.06 6.39
N CYS A 103 -5.70 -4.06 5.52
CA CYS A 103 -5.22 -2.72 5.81
C CYS A 103 -6.06 -1.99 6.86
N GLN A 104 -5.39 -1.17 7.65
CA GLN A 104 -5.98 -0.24 8.62
C GLN A 104 -5.25 1.11 8.57
N LEU A 105 -5.98 2.20 8.78
CA LEU A 105 -5.37 3.51 9.00
C LEU A 105 -4.70 3.56 10.37
N VAL A 106 -3.49 4.09 10.44
CA VAL A 106 -2.82 4.40 11.70
C VAL A 106 -3.22 5.82 12.11
N LYS A 107 -3.87 5.94 13.27
CA LYS A 107 -4.36 7.21 13.85
C LYS A 107 -3.31 7.88 14.71
#